data_AF-A0A7V0Z0C8-F1
#
_entry.id   AF-A0A7V0Z0C8-F1
#
_cell.length_a   1.000
_cell.length_b   1.000
_cell.length_c   1.000
_cell.angle_alpha   90.00
_cell.angle_beta   90.00
_cell.angle_gamma   90.00
#
_symmetry.space_group_name_H-M   'P 1'
#
loop_
_entity.id
_entity.type
_entity.pdbx_description
1 polymer ?
#
loop_
_entity_poly.entity_id
_entity_poly.type
_entity_poly.pdbx_seq_one_letter_code
_entity_poly.pdbx_strand_id
1 'polypeptide(L)'
;MDRRGMLKQRGLFRIGIASGIIGIVLAFFTLSLSGQEKGKLAAELYDFAMEQFYQGKYSEAVESFNQLIQSFPESKLVPYCHYMIGQSLLKKGDVEEAIQKFEFYLSRYPEGARYREAQEGLRISQEELKKRREREEASEKSRGSHPKKGEVKRRICAQLSYIEVKSFEDLERRVKELKNLGVDTIIFKVFQNRGERVYRFVNPRHGEGVYFQTGSAQVVDDILGKIAEMVHRQGLELFAWTTTRNATYGVDGVPEFRSRIYNFETKRVEMGKGFNLFHPEVIKRLDGFFRDLARYPIDGILFHDDLILRHNEDFSMEANKSFMKEHGFLPHPDLFYIEPFKSESGRYYVQAYSERFWIWAQWKNRWLMKLARRWMNGAREVNPKIQFAINLYMDTVLNPNNGLSWFSQTLPSAIENGFDYYAIMAYHRQAMKGRKIGLKEAMELMTEVTGKAVKEVGDPSQVMMKIWILDWKSNESVDYRLAPLKEVEELLTKILKEGEVSLAFVPYLPQFPLHLLKEKWSGGR
;
A
#
# COMPACT_ATOMS: atom_id res chain seq x y z
N MET A 1 -47.43 -22.50 -2.33
CA MET A 1 -46.48 -22.55 -3.46
C MET A 1 -45.07 -22.69 -2.89
N ASP A 2 -44.34 -23.71 -3.34
CA ASP A 2 -43.23 -24.36 -2.65
C ASP A 2 -41.87 -23.64 -2.81
N ARG A 3 -41.16 -23.41 -1.70
CA ARG A 3 -39.80 -22.78 -1.64
C ARG A 3 -38.73 -23.57 -2.37
N ARG A 4 -38.96 -24.84 -2.71
CA ARG A 4 -38.03 -25.69 -3.47
C ARG A 4 -37.91 -25.32 -4.95
N GLY A 5 -38.92 -24.68 -5.55
CA GLY A 5 -38.86 -24.18 -6.94
C GLY A 5 -37.94 -22.97 -7.11
N MET A 6 -37.91 -22.08 -6.10
CA MET A 6 -37.13 -20.85 -6.11
C MET A 6 -35.61 -21.09 -5.98
N LEU A 7 -35.22 -22.17 -5.30
CA LEU A 7 -33.82 -22.59 -5.15
C LEU A 7 -33.25 -23.25 -6.42
N LYS A 8 -34.07 -23.96 -7.20
CA LYS A 8 -33.66 -24.49 -8.52
C LYS A 8 -33.45 -23.38 -9.55
N GLN A 9 -34.25 -22.31 -9.53
CA GLN A 9 -34.04 -21.13 -10.39
C GLN A 9 -32.75 -20.37 -10.05
N ARG A 10 -32.40 -20.24 -8.77
CA ARG A 10 -31.13 -19.63 -8.31
C ARG A 10 -29.90 -20.43 -8.75
N GLY A 11 -30.02 -21.75 -8.89
CA GLY A 11 -28.96 -22.64 -9.38
C GLY A 11 -28.69 -22.49 -10.87
N LEU A 12 -29.73 -22.34 -11.71
CA LEU A 12 -29.55 -22.12 -13.15
C LEU A 12 -28.83 -20.81 -13.48
N PHE A 13 -29.09 -19.75 -12.69
CA PHE A 13 -28.47 -18.44 -12.92
C PHE A 13 -26.96 -18.44 -12.68
N ARG A 14 -26.45 -19.28 -11.76
CA ARG A 14 -25.01 -19.45 -11.53
C ARG A 14 -24.32 -20.31 -12.60
N ILE A 15 -25.05 -21.21 -13.25
CA ILE A 15 -24.52 -22.08 -14.31
C ILE A 15 -24.50 -21.35 -15.66
N GLY A 16 -25.41 -20.41 -15.89
CA GLY A 16 -25.52 -19.63 -17.14
C GLY A 16 -24.48 -18.52 -17.35
N ILE A 17 -23.46 -18.40 -16.49
CA ILE A 17 -22.43 -17.33 -16.55
C ILE A 17 -21.29 -17.69 -17.53
N ALA A 18 -21.30 -18.88 -18.12
CA ALA A 18 -20.27 -19.32 -19.06
C ALA A 18 -20.83 -19.45 -20.50
N SER A 19 -20.24 -18.67 -21.42
CA SER A 19 -20.22 -18.82 -22.90
C SER A 19 -21.43 -18.34 -23.73
N GLY A 20 -21.23 -17.24 -24.48
CA GLY A 20 -21.52 -16.97 -25.91
C GLY A 20 -22.90 -17.24 -26.56
N ILE A 21 -23.67 -18.23 -26.13
CA ILE A 21 -24.95 -18.64 -26.75
C ILE A 21 -26.16 -17.94 -26.06
N ILE A 22 -25.87 -17.12 -25.04
CA ILE A 22 -26.82 -16.62 -24.04
C ILE A 22 -27.75 -15.50 -24.56
N GLY A 23 -27.33 -14.70 -25.55
CA GLY A 23 -28.08 -13.51 -25.98
C GLY A 23 -29.49 -13.80 -26.51
N ILE A 24 -29.67 -14.90 -27.24
CA ILE A 24 -30.96 -15.27 -27.85
C ILE A 24 -31.90 -15.90 -26.81
N VAL A 25 -31.36 -16.71 -25.88
CA VAL A 25 -32.16 -17.38 -24.84
C VAL A 25 -32.64 -16.38 -23.78
N LEU A 26 -31.81 -15.39 -23.39
CA LEU A 26 -32.23 -14.34 -22.47
C LEU A 26 -33.28 -13.41 -23.08
N ALA A 27 -33.15 -13.05 -24.37
CA ALA A 27 -34.13 -12.20 -25.05
C ALA A 27 -35.53 -12.83 -25.08
N PHE A 28 -35.65 -14.13 -25.39
CA PHE A 28 -36.93 -14.85 -25.33
C PHE A 28 -37.47 -15.00 -23.90
N PHE A 29 -36.60 -15.13 -22.90
CA PHE A 29 -37.01 -15.25 -21.49
C PHE A 29 -37.53 -13.92 -20.93
N THR A 30 -36.97 -12.79 -21.36
CA THR A 30 -37.45 -11.46 -20.95
C THR A 30 -38.83 -11.13 -21.53
N LEU A 31 -39.23 -11.66 -22.70
CA LEU A 31 -40.56 -11.41 -23.27
C LEU A 31 -41.72 -11.99 -22.43
N SER A 32 -41.44 -13.03 -21.63
CA SER A 32 -42.43 -13.77 -20.82
C SER A 32 -42.58 -13.26 -19.38
N LEU A 33 -41.71 -12.34 -18.94
CA LEU A 33 -41.68 -11.85 -17.56
C LEU A 33 -42.62 -10.66 -17.38
N SER A 34 -43.31 -10.62 -16.23
CA SER A 34 -44.08 -9.46 -15.82
C SER A 34 -43.17 -8.24 -15.59
N GLY A 35 -43.69 -7.01 -15.74
CA GLY A 35 -42.90 -5.79 -15.54
C GLY A 35 -42.25 -5.70 -14.14
N GLN A 36 -42.88 -6.29 -13.14
CA GLN A 36 -42.37 -6.35 -11.76
C GLN A 36 -41.18 -7.31 -11.63
N GLU A 37 -41.19 -8.45 -12.34
CA GLU A 37 -40.08 -9.41 -12.35
C GLU A 37 -38.88 -8.89 -13.14
N LYS A 38 -39.12 -8.19 -14.27
CA LYS A 38 -38.07 -7.50 -15.03
C LYS A 38 -37.34 -6.46 -14.17
N GLY A 39 -38.10 -5.66 -13.41
CA GLY A 39 -37.53 -4.66 -12.51
C GLY A 39 -36.64 -5.27 -11.42
N LYS A 40 -37.09 -6.38 -10.81
CA LYS A 40 -36.31 -7.08 -9.79
C LYS A 40 -35.01 -7.67 -10.35
N LEU A 41 -35.06 -8.29 -11.52
CA LEU A 41 -33.88 -8.90 -12.13
C LEU A 41 -32.85 -7.87 -12.60
N ALA A 42 -33.31 -6.72 -13.11
CA ALA A 42 -32.43 -5.60 -13.43
C ALA A 42 -31.73 -5.05 -12.17
N ALA A 43 -32.42 -4.99 -11.02
CA ALA A 43 -31.81 -4.58 -9.76
C ALA A 43 -30.74 -5.57 -9.27
N GLU A 44 -31.00 -6.89 -9.34
CA GLU A 44 -30.02 -7.91 -8.94
C GLU A 44 -28.74 -7.88 -9.79
N LEU A 45 -28.86 -7.65 -11.11
CA LEU A 45 -27.69 -7.48 -11.99
C LEU A 45 -26.91 -6.18 -11.70
N TYR A 46 -27.62 -5.10 -11.38
CA TYR A 46 -27.00 -3.84 -11.00
C TYR A 46 -26.20 -4.02 -9.70
N ASP A 47 -26.78 -4.64 -8.68
CA ASP A 47 -26.12 -4.90 -7.40
C ASP A 47 -24.86 -5.74 -7.56
N PHE A 48 -24.90 -6.76 -8.43
CA PHE A 48 -23.72 -7.58 -8.75
C PHE A 48 -22.62 -6.77 -9.46
N ALA A 49 -22.98 -5.94 -10.45
CA ALA A 49 -22.02 -5.07 -11.13
C ALA A 49 -21.39 -4.04 -10.16
N MET A 50 -22.19 -3.51 -9.24
CA MET A 50 -21.73 -2.63 -8.17
C MET A 50 -20.80 -3.36 -7.19
N GLU A 51 -21.09 -4.61 -6.83
CA GLU A 51 -20.20 -5.43 -6.00
C GLU A 51 -18.83 -5.60 -6.66
N GLN A 52 -18.80 -5.91 -7.96
CA GLN A 52 -17.56 -6.01 -8.73
C GLN A 52 -16.81 -4.67 -8.74
N PHE A 53 -17.51 -3.56 -8.94
CA PHE A 53 -16.94 -2.22 -8.88
C PHE A 53 -16.28 -1.93 -7.52
N TYR A 54 -16.96 -2.25 -6.41
CA TYR A 54 -16.40 -2.07 -5.06
C TYR A 54 -15.27 -3.04 -4.73
N GLN A 55 -15.23 -4.21 -5.37
CA GLN A 55 -14.11 -5.14 -5.31
C GLN A 55 -12.90 -4.71 -6.16
N GLY A 56 -13.00 -3.60 -6.90
CA GLY A 56 -11.95 -3.12 -7.81
C GLY A 56 -11.85 -3.90 -9.12
N LYS A 57 -12.81 -4.80 -9.39
CA LYS A 57 -12.93 -5.58 -10.63
C LYS A 57 -13.62 -4.74 -11.70
N TYR A 58 -12.95 -3.67 -12.11
CA TYR A 58 -13.58 -2.63 -12.93
C TYR A 58 -13.92 -3.10 -14.34
N SER A 59 -13.13 -4.00 -14.94
CA SER A 59 -13.43 -4.57 -16.25
C SER A 59 -14.70 -5.42 -16.20
N GLU A 60 -14.81 -6.28 -15.19
CA GLU A 60 -15.96 -7.16 -14.99
C GLU A 60 -17.22 -6.36 -14.62
N ALA A 61 -17.07 -5.29 -13.84
CA ALA A 61 -18.16 -4.36 -13.55
C ALA A 61 -18.69 -3.71 -14.83
N VAL A 62 -17.81 -3.25 -15.73
CA VAL A 62 -18.21 -2.69 -17.04
C VAL A 62 -18.97 -3.72 -17.87
N GLU A 63 -18.51 -4.97 -17.92
CA GLU A 63 -19.21 -6.05 -18.61
C GLU A 63 -20.61 -6.27 -18.04
N SER A 64 -20.75 -6.38 -16.72
CA SER A 64 -22.04 -6.59 -16.05
C SER A 64 -22.99 -5.41 -16.21
N PHE A 65 -22.50 -4.17 -16.15
CA PHE A 65 -23.32 -2.97 -16.44
C PHE A 65 -23.82 -2.96 -17.90
N ASN A 66 -22.96 -3.32 -18.86
CA ASN A 66 -23.36 -3.44 -20.27
C ASN A 66 -24.37 -4.55 -20.49
N GLN A 67 -24.24 -5.68 -19.79
CA GLN A 67 -25.19 -6.78 -19.86
C GLN A 67 -26.58 -6.35 -19.37
N LEU A 68 -26.67 -5.55 -18.30
CA LEU A 68 -27.94 -4.99 -17.83
C LEU A 68 -28.56 -4.08 -18.89
N ILE A 69 -27.77 -3.19 -19.48
CA ILE A 69 -28.25 -2.26 -20.53
C ILE A 69 -28.82 -3.04 -21.73
N GLN A 70 -28.14 -4.10 -22.15
CA GLN A 70 -28.59 -4.93 -23.27
C GLN A 70 -29.85 -5.75 -22.94
N SER A 71 -29.91 -6.32 -21.73
CA SER A 71 -31.00 -7.22 -21.32
C SER A 71 -32.27 -6.48 -20.86
N PHE A 72 -32.13 -5.25 -20.34
CA PHE A 72 -33.22 -4.45 -19.78
C PHE A 72 -33.12 -2.97 -20.22
N PRO A 73 -33.21 -2.68 -21.54
CA PRO A 73 -32.97 -1.33 -22.08
C PRO A 73 -33.97 -0.27 -21.59
N GLU A 74 -35.16 -0.68 -21.15
CA GLU A 74 -36.19 0.22 -20.59
C GLU A 74 -36.08 0.40 -19.05
N SER A 75 -35.09 -0.23 -18.41
CA SER A 75 -34.93 -0.12 -16.96
C SER A 75 -34.54 1.29 -16.53
N LYS A 76 -35.12 1.76 -15.43
CA LYS A 76 -34.74 3.03 -14.78
C LYS A 76 -33.28 3.04 -14.29
N LEU A 77 -32.62 1.88 -14.25
CA LEU A 77 -31.21 1.73 -13.88
C LEU A 77 -30.25 1.96 -15.05
N VAL A 78 -30.72 1.95 -16.31
CA VAL A 78 -29.87 2.12 -17.49
C VAL A 78 -29.04 3.40 -17.47
N PRO A 79 -29.60 4.59 -17.13
CA PRO A 79 -28.78 5.79 -16.96
C PRO A 79 -27.67 5.58 -15.93
N TYR A 80 -27.97 4.96 -14.78
CA TYR A 80 -26.97 4.70 -13.74
C TYR A 80 -25.85 3.77 -14.23
N CYS A 81 -26.17 2.73 -15.00
CA CYS A 81 -25.17 1.86 -15.61
C CYS A 81 -24.22 2.63 -16.53
N HIS A 82 -24.74 3.52 -17.39
CA HIS A 82 -23.88 4.33 -18.26
C HIS A 82 -22.92 5.24 -17.49
N TYR A 83 -23.40 5.87 -16.41
CA TYR A 83 -22.55 6.64 -15.51
C TYR A 83 -21.50 5.74 -14.81
N MET A 84 -21.92 4.60 -14.28
CA MET A 84 -21.05 3.67 -13.56
C MET A 84 -20.01 2.99 -14.46
N ILE A 85 -20.27 2.85 -15.76
CA ILE A 85 -19.27 2.42 -16.75
C ILE A 85 -18.17 3.49 -16.87
N GLY A 86 -18.53 4.76 -17.01
CA GLY A 86 -17.56 5.86 -17.02
C GLY A 86 -16.71 5.88 -15.75
N GLN A 87 -17.34 5.70 -14.59
CA GLN A 87 -16.62 5.61 -13.32
C GLN A 87 -15.72 4.39 -13.22
N SER A 88 -16.18 3.22 -13.69
CA SER A 88 -15.36 2.00 -13.72
C SER A 88 -14.12 2.18 -14.58
N LEU A 89 -14.26 2.75 -15.78
CA LEU A 89 -13.15 3.01 -16.70
C LEU A 89 -12.15 4.04 -16.12
N LEU A 90 -12.67 5.12 -15.54
CA LEU A 90 -11.83 6.11 -14.88
C LEU A 90 -11.04 5.49 -13.72
N LYS A 91 -11.69 4.64 -12.91
CA LYS A 91 -11.04 3.93 -11.81
C LYS A 91 -10.05 2.86 -12.27
N LYS A 92 -10.29 2.24 -13.43
CA LYS A 92 -9.37 1.31 -14.09
C LYS A 92 -8.12 2.02 -14.64
N GLY A 93 -8.24 3.29 -15.00
CA GLY A 93 -7.17 4.10 -15.59
C GLY A 93 -7.27 4.26 -17.12
N ASP A 94 -8.33 3.74 -17.71
CA ASP A 94 -8.72 3.85 -19.12
C ASP A 94 -9.41 5.22 -19.31
N VAL A 95 -8.60 6.29 -19.25
CA VAL A 95 -9.08 7.67 -19.09
C VAL A 95 -9.79 8.15 -20.36
N GLU A 96 -9.27 7.82 -21.53
CA GLU A 96 -9.83 8.17 -22.82
C GLU A 96 -11.22 7.54 -23.02
N GLU A 97 -11.38 6.26 -22.68
CA GLU A 97 -12.68 5.59 -22.73
C GLU A 97 -13.64 6.14 -21.67
N ALA A 98 -13.13 6.51 -20.48
CA ALA A 98 -13.94 7.14 -19.45
C ALA A 98 -14.52 8.49 -19.92
N ILE A 99 -13.70 9.32 -20.59
CA ILE A 99 -14.15 10.58 -21.23
C ILE A 99 -15.33 10.31 -22.15
N GLN A 100 -15.18 9.37 -23.08
CA GLN A 100 -16.23 9.03 -24.05
C GLN A 100 -17.53 8.58 -23.36
N LYS A 101 -17.43 7.83 -22.26
CA LYS A 101 -18.60 7.34 -21.52
C LYS A 101 -19.27 8.42 -20.68
N PHE A 102 -18.52 9.35 -20.10
CA PHE A 102 -19.11 10.50 -19.42
C PHE A 102 -19.75 11.47 -20.41
N GLU A 103 -19.11 11.76 -21.55
CA GLU A 103 -19.70 12.55 -22.63
C GLU A 103 -21.00 11.93 -23.15
N PHE A 104 -20.99 10.61 -23.37
CA PHE A 104 -22.19 9.88 -23.74
C PHE A 104 -23.31 10.05 -22.71
N TYR A 105 -23.00 9.89 -21.41
CA TYR A 105 -23.99 10.04 -20.34
C TYR A 105 -24.56 11.47 -20.32
N LEU A 106 -23.72 12.49 -20.40
CA LEU A 106 -24.13 13.90 -20.37
C LEU A 106 -24.99 14.29 -21.57
N SER A 107 -24.69 13.74 -22.74
CA SER A 107 -25.47 13.95 -23.96
C SER A 107 -26.81 13.22 -23.92
N ARG A 108 -26.82 11.96 -23.45
CA ARG A 108 -28.00 11.10 -23.48
C ARG A 108 -28.96 11.34 -22.31
N TYR A 109 -28.46 11.80 -21.17
CA TYR A 109 -29.22 12.00 -19.93
C TYR A 109 -29.01 13.40 -19.34
N PRO A 110 -29.42 14.47 -20.04
CA PRO A 110 -29.20 15.85 -19.59
C PRO A 110 -29.92 16.22 -18.28
N GLU A 111 -30.97 15.47 -17.92
CA GLU A 111 -31.69 15.59 -16.65
C GLU A 111 -31.44 14.41 -15.70
N GLY A 112 -30.39 13.61 -15.98
CA GLY A 112 -30.06 12.43 -15.20
C GLY A 112 -29.63 12.76 -13.77
N ALA A 113 -29.98 11.90 -12.81
CA ALA A 113 -29.66 12.08 -11.39
C ALA A 113 -28.14 12.17 -11.09
N ARG A 114 -27.28 11.77 -12.03
CA ARG A 114 -25.81 11.82 -11.93
C ARG A 114 -25.18 12.83 -12.90
N TYR A 115 -25.95 13.77 -13.45
CA TYR A 115 -25.46 14.73 -14.44
C TYR A 115 -24.26 15.53 -13.93
N ARG A 116 -24.36 16.08 -12.72
CA ARG A 116 -23.26 16.87 -12.13
C ARG A 116 -22.03 16.01 -11.85
N GLU A 117 -22.23 14.80 -11.33
CA GLU A 117 -21.14 13.87 -11.08
C GLU A 117 -20.49 13.36 -12.37
N ALA A 118 -21.23 13.24 -13.46
CA ALA A 118 -20.69 12.90 -14.77
C ALA A 118 -19.91 14.07 -15.39
N GLN A 119 -20.35 15.33 -15.21
CA GLN A 119 -19.57 16.51 -15.62
C GLN A 119 -18.24 16.56 -14.87
N GLU A 120 -18.28 16.27 -13.59
CA GLU A 120 -17.09 16.22 -12.76
C GLU A 120 -16.17 15.05 -13.15
N GLY A 121 -16.74 13.86 -13.37
CA GLY A 121 -16.00 12.71 -13.90
C GLY A 121 -15.30 13.02 -15.23
N LEU A 122 -16.00 13.70 -16.15
CA LEU A 122 -15.43 14.15 -17.42
C LEU A 122 -14.28 15.14 -17.21
N ARG A 123 -14.46 16.16 -16.36
CA ARG A 123 -13.43 17.15 -16.04
C ARG A 123 -12.19 16.48 -15.46
N ILE A 124 -12.37 15.57 -14.50
CA ILE A 124 -11.29 14.79 -13.88
C ILE A 124 -10.55 13.98 -14.95
N SER A 125 -11.28 13.27 -15.81
CA SER A 125 -10.65 12.49 -16.88
C SER A 125 -9.87 13.38 -17.86
N GLN A 126 -10.39 14.54 -18.24
CA GLN A 126 -9.71 15.48 -19.14
C GLN A 126 -8.44 16.07 -18.49
N GLU A 127 -8.50 16.41 -17.20
CA GLU A 127 -7.34 16.90 -16.46
C GLU A 127 -6.27 15.82 -16.27
N GLU A 128 -6.68 14.59 -15.97
CA GLU A 128 -5.78 13.44 -15.88
C GLU A 128 -5.10 13.19 -17.22
N LEU A 129 -5.85 13.20 -18.33
CA LEU A 129 -5.30 13.05 -19.68
C LEU A 129 -4.32 14.18 -20.03
N LYS A 130 -4.66 15.42 -19.69
CA LYS A 130 -3.78 16.57 -19.88
C LYS A 130 -2.49 16.43 -19.07
N LYS A 131 -2.57 16.05 -17.79
CA LYS A 131 -1.40 15.82 -16.93
C LYS A 131 -0.53 14.68 -17.43
N ARG A 132 -1.13 13.60 -17.96
CA ARG A 132 -0.38 12.50 -18.59
C ARG A 132 0.42 13.00 -19.79
N ARG A 133 -0.21 13.78 -20.67
CA ARG A 133 0.47 14.40 -21.83
C ARG A 133 1.56 15.37 -21.40
N GLU A 134 1.29 16.24 -20.43
CA GLU A 134 2.30 17.16 -19.89
C GLU A 134 3.46 16.42 -19.22
N ARG A 135 3.20 15.30 -18.52
CA ARG A 135 4.25 14.44 -17.95
C ARG A 135 5.05 13.72 -19.03
N GLU A 136 4.41 13.26 -20.10
CA GLU A 136 5.07 12.63 -21.24
C GLU A 136 5.95 13.66 -21.99
N GLU A 137 5.42 14.85 -22.27
CA GLU A 137 6.17 15.95 -22.87
C GLU A 137 7.28 16.48 -21.96
N ALA A 138 7.05 16.55 -20.64
CA ALA A 138 8.07 16.92 -19.67
C ALA A 138 9.12 15.82 -19.51
N SER A 139 8.75 14.54 -19.59
CA SER A 139 9.65 13.38 -19.60
C SER A 139 10.51 13.37 -20.86
N GLU A 140 9.95 13.72 -22.01
CA GLU A 140 10.69 13.87 -23.27
C GLU A 140 11.62 15.09 -23.27
N LYS A 141 11.19 16.23 -22.70
CA LYS A 141 12.06 17.42 -22.54
C LYS A 141 13.14 17.23 -21.45
N SER A 142 12.86 16.47 -20.40
CA SER A 142 13.78 16.20 -19.30
C SER A 142 14.67 14.96 -19.51
N ARG A 143 14.45 14.18 -20.59
CA ARG A 143 15.47 13.29 -21.16
C ARG A 143 16.75 14.05 -21.54
N GLY A 144 16.70 15.38 -21.65
CA GLY A 144 17.86 16.25 -21.82
C GLY A 144 18.46 16.86 -20.55
N SER A 145 17.86 16.73 -19.36
CA SER A 145 18.40 17.41 -18.14
C SER A 145 17.81 16.98 -16.79
N HIS A 146 17.47 15.70 -16.59
CA HIS A 146 17.46 15.19 -15.21
C HIS A 146 18.90 15.23 -14.67
N PRO A 147 19.16 15.86 -13.51
CA PRO A 147 20.45 15.69 -12.86
C PRO A 147 20.60 14.19 -12.61
N LYS A 148 21.59 13.55 -13.24
CA LYS A 148 22.02 12.19 -12.92
C LYS A 148 22.37 12.18 -11.42
N LYS A 149 21.40 11.87 -10.56
CA LYS A 149 21.66 11.39 -9.21
C LYS A 149 22.52 10.13 -9.45
N GLY A 150 23.72 10.09 -8.89
CA GLY A 150 24.66 9.00 -9.17
C GLY A 150 24.00 7.64 -9.03
N GLU A 151 24.35 6.70 -9.91
CA GLU A 151 23.82 5.33 -9.90
C GLU A 151 23.83 4.76 -8.47
N VAL A 152 22.66 4.36 -7.98
CA VAL A 152 22.52 3.84 -6.63
C VAL A 152 22.88 2.36 -6.67
N LYS A 153 23.73 1.91 -5.74
CA LYS A 153 24.13 0.50 -5.63
C LYS A 153 22.89 -0.41 -5.57
N ARG A 154 22.78 -1.37 -6.50
CA ARG A 154 21.84 -2.49 -6.39
C ARG A 154 22.21 -3.37 -5.19
N ARG A 155 21.23 -3.70 -4.34
CA ARG A 155 21.45 -4.38 -3.06
C ARG A 155 20.79 -5.74 -2.98
N ILE A 156 21.46 -6.67 -2.31
CA ILE A 156 20.91 -7.95 -1.89
C ILE A 156 20.89 -7.98 -0.37
N CYS A 157 19.69 -7.86 0.19
CA CYS A 157 19.47 -7.61 1.61
C CYS A 157 18.90 -8.83 2.34
N ALA A 158 19.33 -9.03 3.58
CA ALA A 158 18.65 -9.88 4.55
C ALA A 158 18.02 -9.00 5.64
N GLN A 159 16.70 -9.07 5.82
CA GLN A 159 16.01 -8.34 6.89
C GLN A 159 15.90 -9.20 8.16
N LEU A 160 16.65 -8.80 9.19
CA LEU A 160 16.72 -9.48 10.47
C LEU A 160 15.69 -8.87 11.43
N SER A 161 14.47 -9.40 11.41
CA SER A 161 13.39 -8.98 12.31
C SER A 161 13.50 -9.56 13.71
N TYR A 162 13.96 -10.81 13.79
CA TYR A 162 14.26 -11.54 15.02
C TYR A 162 15.37 -12.55 14.70
N ILE A 163 16.28 -12.77 15.63
CA ILE A 163 17.42 -13.66 15.44
C ILE A 163 17.66 -14.47 16.72
N GLU A 164 17.66 -15.80 16.61
CA GLU A 164 17.84 -16.72 17.74
C GLU A 164 19.32 -17.03 18.00
N VAL A 165 20.09 -15.98 18.29
CA VAL A 165 21.51 -16.09 18.69
C VAL A 165 21.67 -15.71 20.15
N LYS A 166 22.64 -16.33 20.84
CA LYS A 166 22.83 -16.14 22.29
C LYS A 166 23.84 -15.05 22.62
N SER A 167 24.76 -14.74 21.71
CA SER A 167 25.82 -13.77 21.91
C SER A 167 26.11 -12.93 20.66
N PHE A 168 26.95 -11.90 20.79
CA PHE A 168 27.44 -11.11 19.67
C PHE A 168 28.35 -11.94 18.74
N GLU A 169 29.08 -12.91 19.25
CA GLU A 169 29.92 -13.82 18.44
C GLU A 169 29.07 -14.73 17.54
N ASP A 170 27.94 -15.24 18.07
CA ASP A 170 26.97 -15.99 17.28
C ASP A 170 26.34 -15.11 16.18
N LEU A 171 26.06 -13.83 16.50
CA LEU A 171 25.56 -12.86 15.54
C LEU A 171 26.61 -12.56 14.45
N GLU A 172 27.87 -12.37 14.80
CA GLU A 172 28.95 -12.13 13.85
C GLU A 172 29.14 -13.33 12.91
N ARG A 173 29.07 -14.56 13.44
CA ARG A 173 29.08 -15.79 12.64
C ARG A 173 27.92 -15.80 11.65
N ARG A 174 26.71 -15.44 12.10
CA ARG A 174 25.53 -15.35 11.24
C ARG A 174 25.70 -14.33 10.12
N VAL A 175 26.25 -13.15 10.43
CA VAL A 175 26.51 -12.10 9.45
C VAL A 175 27.55 -12.55 8.42
N LYS A 176 28.60 -13.26 8.86
CA LYS A 176 29.59 -13.88 7.96
C LYS A 176 28.97 -14.95 7.06
N GLU A 177 28.07 -15.79 7.58
CA GLU A 177 27.32 -16.75 6.76
C GLU A 177 26.51 -16.03 5.67
N LEU A 178 25.78 -14.97 6.01
CA LEU A 178 25.00 -14.18 5.06
C LEU A 178 25.88 -13.57 3.95
N LYS A 179 27.06 -13.04 4.28
CA LYS A 179 28.03 -12.57 3.29
C LYS A 179 28.37 -13.68 2.27
N ASN A 180 28.68 -14.88 2.75
CA ASN A 180 29.04 -16.00 1.89
C ASN A 180 27.89 -16.42 0.95
N LEU A 181 26.64 -16.25 1.41
CA LEU A 181 25.43 -16.46 0.63
C LEU A 181 25.16 -15.37 -0.43
N GLY A 182 25.99 -14.33 -0.50
CA GLY A 182 25.86 -13.24 -1.47
C GLY A 182 24.97 -12.08 -1.03
N VAL A 183 24.64 -11.99 0.26
CA VAL A 183 24.05 -10.78 0.85
C VAL A 183 25.14 -9.73 0.95
N ASP A 184 24.80 -8.48 0.63
CA ASP A 184 25.70 -7.32 0.75
C ASP A 184 25.23 -6.30 1.80
N THR A 185 23.96 -6.38 2.22
CA THR A 185 23.33 -5.42 3.12
C THR A 185 22.49 -6.13 4.18
N ILE A 186 22.66 -5.77 5.44
CA ILE A 186 21.82 -6.21 6.55
C ILE A 186 20.80 -5.12 6.85
N ILE A 187 19.51 -5.47 6.87
CA ILE A 187 18.45 -4.59 7.39
C ILE A 187 18.14 -5.07 8.80
N PHE A 188 18.57 -4.32 9.81
CA PHE A 188 18.48 -4.72 11.22
C PHE A 188 17.39 -3.93 11.93
N LYS A 189 16.53 -4.63 12.68
CA LYS A 189 15.48 -3.99 13.49
C LYS A 189 16.11 -3.31 14.71
N VAL A 190 16.02 -1.98 14.79
CA VAL A 190 16.63 -1.20 15.89
C VAL A 190 15.62 -0.75 16.95
N PHE A 191 14.49 -1.44 17.05
CA PHE A 191 13.43 -1.17 18.02
C PHE A 191 12.84 -2.44 18.62
N GLN A 192 12.18 -2.28 19.76
CA GLN A 192 11.56 -3.32 20.56
C GLN A 192 10.12 -2.91 20.86
N ASN A 193 9.14 -3.70 20.43
CA ASN A 193 7.76 -3.46 20.84
C ASN A 193 7.46 -4.16 22.17
N ARG A 194 6.48 -3.62 22.90
CA ARG A 194 5.99 -4.22 24.13
C ARG A 194 5.51 -5.66 23.89
N GLY A 195 5.96 -6.58 24.74
CA GLY A 195 5.55 -7.98 24.70
C GLY A 195 6.23 -8.85 23.63
N GLU A 196 7.06 -8.26 22.75
CA GLU A 196 7.92 -9.05 21.86
C GLU A 196 9.09 -9.67 22.64
N ARG A 197 9.63 -10.78 22.12
CA ARG A 197 10.85 -11.36 22.67
C ARG A 197 12.03 -10.45 22.38
N VAL A 198 12.71 -10.04 23.44
CA VAL A 198 13.96 -9.28 23.41
C VAL A 198 15.10 -10.17 22.87
N TYR A 199 16.08 -9.58 22.18
CA TYR A 199 17.27 -10.32 21.73
C TYR A 199 18.02 -10.93 22.93
N ARG A 200 18.48 -12.18 22.82
CA ARG A 200 19.09 -12.86 23.97
C ARG A 200 20.47 -12.31 24.38
N PHE A 201 21.10 -11.54 23.49
CA PHE A 201 22.41 -10.93 23.71
C PHE A 201 22.34 -9.46 24.16
N VAL A 202 21.14 -8.94 24.47
CA VAL A 202 20.98 -7.58 25.01
C VAL A 202 20.69 -7.61 26.50
N ASN A 203 20.97 -6.49 27.18
CA ASN A 203 20.69 -6.26 28.59
C ASN A 203 19.57 -5.20 28.72
N PRO A 204 18.29 -5.60 28.65
CA PRO A 204 17.19 -4.66 28.52
C PRO A 204 16.98 -3.83 29.79
N ARG A 205 17.00 -2.50 29.64
CA ARG A 205 16.61 -1.52 30.67
C ARG A 205 15.09 -1.29 30.70
N HIS A 206 14.44 -1.50 29.55
CA HIS A 206 13.01 -1.31 29.35
C HIS A 206 12.43 -2.45 28.50
N GLY A 207 11.13 -2.73 28.63
CA GLY A 207 10.44 -3.77 27.85
C GLY A 207 10.00 -3.34 26.44
N GLU A 208 10.20 -2.07 26.11
CA GLU A 208 9.97 -1.47 24.80
C GLU A 208 10.95 -0.29 24.61
N GLY A 209 11.19 0.12 23.37
CA GLY A 209 12.12 1.20 23.08
C GLY A 209 12.97 0.93 21.86
N VAL A 210 14.15 1.53 21.86
CA VAL A 210 15.12 1.42 20.77
C VAL A 210 16.45 0.81 21.22
N TYR A 211 17.19 0.30 20.25
CA TYR A 211 18.49 -0.34 20.42
C TYR A 211 19.69 0.60 20.17
N PHE A 212 19.46 1.91 20.33
CA PHE A 212 20.44 2.98 20.16
C PHE A 212 20.17 4.09 21.17
N GLN A 213 21.21 4.82 21.56
CA GLN A 213 21.12 5.91 22.52
C GLN A 213 20.38 7.13 21.92
N THR A 214 19.35 7.60 22.61
CA THR A 214 18.63 8.82 22.24
C THR A 214 17.93 9.43 23.46
N GLY A 215 17.73 10.75 23.45
CA GLY A 215 16.83 11.43 24.38
C GLY A 215 15.35 11.40 23.97
N SER A 216 15.05 10.81 22.81
CA SER A 216 13.74 10.91 22.15
C SER A 216 12.88 9.65 22.26
N ALA A 217 13.36 8.61 22.93
CA ALA A 217 12.65 7.35 23.16
C ALA A 217 13.24 6.62 24.37
N GLN A 218 12.51 5.65 24.93
CA GLN A 218 13.13 4.70 25.86
C GLN A 218 14.22 3.90 25.14
N VAL A 219 15.36 3.72 25.79
CA VAL A 219 16.50 2.94 25.27
C VAL A 219 16.49 1.58 25.94
N VAL A 220 16.18 0.52 25.19
CA VAL A 220 16.21 -0.86 25.70
C VAL A 220 17.64 -1.24 26.03
N ASP A 221 18.54 -1.09 25.06
CA ASP A 221 19.97 -1.28 25.23
C ASP A 221 20.70 -0.53 24.11
N ASP A 222 21.90 -0.02 24.34
CA ASP A 222 22.68 0.67 23.31
C ASP A 222 23.66 -0.30 22.63
N ILE A 223 23.18 -0.95 21.57
CA ILE A 223 23.92 -2.03 20.88
C ILE A 223 24.19 -1.73 19.41
N LEU A 224 23.55 -0.72 18.82
CA LEU A 224 23.62 -0.46 17.37
C LEU A 224 25.06 -0.21 16.90
N GLY A 225 25.88 0.49 17.69
CA GLY A 225 27.28 0.76 17.34
C GLY A 225 28.10 -0.52 17.21
N LYS A 226 27.96 -1.44 18.17
CA LYS A 226 28.65 -2.74 18.14
C LYS A 226 28.22 -3.59 16.95
N ILE A 227 26.93 -3.57 16.61
CA ILE A 227 26.39 -4.30 15.46
C ILE A 227 26.92 -3.71 14.15
N ALA A 228 26.93 -2.38 14.04
CA ALA A 228 27.44 -1.68 12.87
C ALA A 228 28.92 -2.02 12.59
N GLU A 229 29.78 -1.88 13.61
CA GLU A 229 31.20 -2.24 13.49
C GLU A 229 31.39 -3.71 13.08
N MET A 230 30.63 -4.62 13.68
CA MET A 230 30.68 -6.04 13.34
C MET A 230 30.24 -6.33 11.90
N VAL A 231 29.16 -5.70 11.42
CA VAL A 231 28.68 -5.84 10.04
C VAL A 231 29.71 -5.28 9.05
N HIS A 232 30.29 -4.12 9.33
CA HIS A 232 31.32 -3.48 8.52
C HIS A 232 32.63 -4.27 8.47
N ARG A 233 33.06 -4.90 9.57
CA ARG A 233 34.23 -5.81 9.57
C ARG A 233 34.05 -7.00 8.62
N GLN A 234 32.81 -7.45 8.42
CA GLN A 234 32.50 -8.47 7.44
C GLN A 234 32.38 -7.90 6.01
N GLY A 235 32.54 -6.59 5.79
CA GLY A 235 32.43 -5.96 4.47
C GLY A 235 31.00 -5.89 3.94
N LEU A 236 30.02 -5.87 4.84
CA LEU A 236 28.60 -5.67 4.54
C LEU A 236 28.18 -4.27 4.98
N GLU A 237 27.06 -3.79 4.44
CA GLU A 237 26.45 -2.52 4.86
C GLU A 237 25.27 -2.76 5.81
N LEU A 238 24.95 -1.79 6.66
CA LEU A 238 23.90 -1.86 7.68
C LEU A 238 22.85 -0.77 7.49
N PHE A 239 21.61 -1.21 7.27
CA PHE A 239 20.43 -0.36 7.34
C PHE A 239 19.72 -0.54 8.68
N ALA A 240 19.55 0.55 9.42
CA ALA A 240 18.74 0.59 10.62
C ALA A 240 17.25 0.68 10.23
N TRP A 241 16.50 -0.39 10.47
CA TRP A 241 15.05 -0.41 10.30
C TRP A 241 14.37 0.03 11.60
N THR A 242 13.66 1.16 11.53
CA THR A 242 13.06 1.81 12.71
C THR A 242 11.64 2.30 12.44
N THR A 243 10.85 2.39 13.51
CA THR A 243 9.50 2.97 13.49
C THR A 243 9.54 4.48 13.26
N THR A 244 8.42 5.03 12.79
CA THR A 244 8.21 6.47 12.60
C THR A 244 7.05 6.92 13.50
N ARG A 245 5.80 6.82 13.01
CA ARG A 245 4.58 7.17 13.75
C ARG A 245 4.41 6.34 15.02
N ASN A 246 4.82 5.08 15.02
CA ASN A 246 4.69 4.19 16.17
C ASN A 246 5.90 4.23 17.11
N ALA A 247 6.83 5.18 16.95
CA ALA A 247 7.96 5.37 17.86
C ALA A 247 7.56 6.00 19.21
N THR A 248 6.43 5.60 19.78
CA THR A 248 5.79 6.18 20.98
C THR A 248 6.46 5.80 22.30
N TYR A 249 7.59 5.09 22.24
CA TYR A 249 8.25 4.44 23.36
C TYR A 249 8.40 5.34 24.59
N GLY A 250 7.74 4.93 25.68
CA GLY A 250 7.75 5.63 26.97
C GLY A 250 6.82 6.84 27.07
N VAL A 251 6.06 7.17 26.03
CA VAL A 251 5.12 8.31 26.01
C VAL A 251 3.73 7.93 25.50
N ASP A 252 3.41 6.63 25.41
CA ASP A 252 2.07 6.15 25.05
C ASP A 252 0.96 6.68 25.97
N GLY A 253 1.30 7.01 27.22
CA GLY A 253 0.38 7.55 28.22
C GLY A 253 0.09 9.05 28.12
N VAL A 254 0.70 9.77 27.16
CA VAL A 254 0.48 11.22 26.96
C VAL A 254 -0.61 11.42 25.88
N PRO A 255 -1.87 11.73 26.25
CA PRO A 255 -2.99 11.70 25.29
C PRO A 255 -2.87 12.71 24.15
N GLU A 256 -2.19 13.84 24.37
CA GLU A 256 -1.97 14.89 23.38
C GLU A 256 -1.03 14.44 22.24
N PHE A 257 -0.14 13.50 22.56
CA PHE A 257 0.79 12.94 21.58
C PHE A 257 0.15 11.85 20.73
N ARG A 258 -1.07 11.41 21.03
CA ARG A 258 -1.77 10.36 20.30
C ARG A 258 -2.58 10.94 19.16
N SER A 259 -2.53 10.26 18.01
CA SER A 259 -3.41 10.56 16.89
C SER A 259 -4.89 10.45 17.30
N ARG A 260 -5.78 11.02 16.50
CA ARG A 260 -7.23 10.91 16.68
C ARG A 260 -7.88 10.21 15.49
N ILE A 261 -8.67 9.18 15.79
CA ILE A 261 -9.32 8.31 14.81
C ILE A 261 -10.83 8.48 14.87
N TYR A 262 -11.50 8.58 13.73
CA TYR A 262 -12.95 8.51 13.67
C TYR A 262 -13.42 7.05 13.73
N ASN A 263 -14.23 6.75 14.74
CA ASN A 263 -14.83 5.44 14.93
C ASN A 263 -16.25 5.43 14.32
N PHE A 264 -16.44 4.61 13.28
CA PHE A 264 -17.72 4.50 12.57
C PHE A 264 -18.85 3.88 13.40
N GLU A 265 -18.51 3.09 14.43
CA GLU A 265 -19.50 2.46 15.32
C GLU A 265 -20.05 3.45 16.34
N THR A 266 -19.15 4.15 17.04
CA THR A 266 -19.54 5.12 18.07
C THR A 266 -19.91 6.48 17.48
N LYS A 267 -19.58 6.72 16.19
CA LYS A 267 -19.69 8.00 15.49
C LYS A 267 -18.94 9.13 16.20
N ARG A 268 -17.82 8.79 16.84
CA ARG A 268 -17.01 9.74 17.63
C ARG A 268 -15.56 9.70 17.19
N VAL A 269 -14.89 10.82 17.39
CA VAL A 269 -13.44 10.90 17.29
C VAL A 269 -12.85 10.41 18.62
N GLU A 270 -12.00 9.40 18.54
CA GLU A 270 -11.42 8.69 19.67
C GLU A 270 -9.89 8.75 19.62
N MET A 271 -9.24 8.32 20.71
CA MET A 271 -7.80 8.22 20.74
C MET A 271 -7.32 7.10 19.80
N GLY A 272 -6.46 7.45 18.85
CA GLY A 272 -5.86 6.53 17.89
C GLY A 272 -4.55 5.92 18.36
N LYS A 273 -3.96 5.10 17.47
CA LYS A 273 -2.65 4.48 17.68
C LYS A 273 -1.53 5.36 17.13
N GLY A 274 -0.34 5.22 17.71
CA GLY A 274 0.83 5.99 17.28
C GLY A 274 0.69 7.50 17.52
N PHE A 275 1.70 8.23 17.08
CA PHE A 275 1.84 9.66 17.27
C PHE A 275 0.85 10.49 16.45
N ASN A 276 0.42 11.61 17.02
CA ASN A 276 -0.15 12.78 16.34
C ASN A 276 0.99 13.53 15.65
N LEU A 277 1.19 13.26 14.36
CA LEU A 277 2.28 13.83 13.56
C LEU A 277 2.10 15.33 13.23
N PHE A 278 1.11 15.99 13.83
CA PHE A 278 0.91 17.43 13.73
C PHE A 278 1.28 18.16 15.04
N HIS A 279 1.53 17.43 16.13
CA HIS A 279 1.86 18.01 17.41
C HIS A 279 3.33 18.51 17.44
N PRO A 280 3.60 19.78 17.81
CA PRO A 280 4.96 20.35 17.76
C PRO A 280 6.01 19.55 18.53
N GLU A 281 5.69 19.11 19.76
CA GLU A 281 6.65 18.33 20.56
C GLU A 281 6.88 16.91 20.04
N VAL A 282 5.89 16.32 19.36
CA VAL A 282 6.09 15.02 18.68
C VAL A 282 7.05 15.21 17.51
N ILE A 283 6.87 16.27 16.72
CA ILE A 283 7.76 16.58 15.59
C ILE A 283 9.19 16.80 16.08
N LYS A 284 9.37 17.61 17.14
CA LYS A 284 10.68 17.87 17.76
C LYS A 284 11.33 16.59 18.29
N ARG A 285 10.54 15.70 18.91
CA ARG A 285 11.00 14.39 19.38
C ARG A 285 11.50 13.53 18.23
N LEU A 286 10.74 13.43 17.13
CA LEU A 286 11.15 12.65 15.95
C LEU A 286 12.36 13.28 15.23
N ASP A 287 12.48 14.61 15.22
CA ASP A 287 13.68 15.28 14.71
C ASP A 287 14.94 14.85 15.48
N GLY A 288 14.87 14.84 16.82
CA GLY A 288 15.94 14.36 17.69
C GLY A 288 16.23 12.87 17.47
N PHE A 289 15.17 12.06 17.37
CA PHE A 289 15.26 10.62 17.16
C PHE A 289 16.07 10.24 15.91
N PHE A 290 15.76 10.84 14.75
CA PHE A 290 16.48 10.54 13.50
C PHE A 290 17.89 11.13 13.46
N ARG A 291 18.12 12.30 14.10
CA ARG A 291 19.47 12.87 14.28
C ARG A 291 20.35 11.99 15.15
N ASP A 292 19.84 11.50 16.27
CA ASP A 292 20.56 10.62 17.19
C ASP A 292 20.88 9.28 16.52
N LEU A 293 19.93 8.69 15.80
CA LEU A 293 20.15 7.45 15.03
C LEU A 293 21.26 7.61 13.98
N ALA A 294 21.29 8.75 13.29
CA ALA A 294 22.28 9.04 12.25
C ALA A 294 23.71 9.26 12.78
N ARG A 295 23.92 9.39 14.10
CA ARG A 295 25.27 9.44 14.72
C ARG A 295 25.99 8.10 14.70
N TYR A 296 25.23 7.00 14.59
CA TYR A 296 25.80 5.67 14.53
C TYR A 296 26.46 5.43 13.17
N PRO A 297 27.49 4.57 13.08
CA PRO A 297 28.16 4.25 11.83
C PRO A 297 27.30 3.30 10.98
N ILE A 298 26.11 3.72 10.59
CA ILE A 298 25.18 2.98 9.73
C ILE A 298 25.18 3.57 8.31
N ASP A 299 24.89 2.73 7.32
CA ASP A 299 24.90 3.13 5.90
C ASP A 299 23.53 3.68 5.46
N GLY A 300 22.46 3.24 6.11
CA GLY A 300 21.14 3.75 5.81
C GLY A 300 20.09 3.56 6.90
N ILE A 301 18.95 4.23 6.71
CA ILE A 301 17.78 4.12 7.56
C ILE A 301 16.61 3.65 6.69
N LEU A 302 15.96 2.55 7.10
CA LEU A 302 14.71 2.09 6.51
C LEU A 302 13.55 2.56 7.39
N PHE A 303 12.74 3.48 6.86
CA PHE A 303 11.47 3.85 7.48
C PHE A 303 10.53 2.65 7.45
N HIS A 304 10.01 2.28 8.62
CA HIS A 304 8.98 1.25 8.73
C HIS A 304 7.69 1.66 7.99
N ASP A 305 6.78 0.72 7.78
CA ASP A 305 5.52 0.93 7.06
C ASP A 305 4.45 1.62 7.93
N ASP A 306 4.85 2.23 9.04
CA ASP A 306 3.99 2.94 9.98
C ASP A 306 3.87 4.44 9.69
N LEU A 307 4.62 5.00 8.73
CA LEU A 307 4.51 6.39 8.30
C LEU A 307 3.24 6.63 7.47
N ILE A 308 2.08 6.30 8.04
CA ILE A 308 0.80 6.28 7.37
C ILE A 308 -0.28 6.97 8.20
N LEU A 309 -1.28 7.53 7.51
CA LEU A 309 -2.53 7.97 8.12
C LEU A 309 -3.70 7.34 7.34
N ARG A 310 -4.57 6.63 8.05
CA ARG A 310 -5.72 5.96 7.44
C ARG A 310 -6.79 6.94 6.99
N HIS A 311 -7.78 6.45 6.25
CA HIS A 311 -8.90 7.26 5.77
C HIS A 311 -9.75 7.87 6.90
N ASN A 312 -9.60 7.39 8.14
CA ASN A 312 -10.25 7.90 9.33
C ASN A 312 -9.29 8.51 10.36
N GLU A 313 -8.07 8.87 9.93
CA GLU A 313 -7.04 9.54 10.75
C GLU A 313 -6.38 10.67 9.93
N ASP A 314 -5.87 11.76 10.49
CA ASP A 314 -5.86 12.17 11.90
C ASP A 314 -6.82 13.35 12.09
N PHE A 315 -7.73 13.24 13.05
CA PHE A 315 -8.70 14.29 13.41
C PHE A 315 -8.26 15.12 14.64
N SER A 316 -6.96 15.13 14.96
CA SER A 316 -6.41 15.91 16.06
C SER A 316 -6.67 17.41 15.89
N MET A 317 -6.67 18.14 17.00
CA MET A 317 -6.89 19.60 16.96
C MET A 317 -5.84 20.28 16.08
N GLU A 318 -4.58 19.84 16.14
CA GLU A 318 -3.46 20.38 15.35
C GLU A 318 -3.63 20.07 13.86
N ALA A 319 -4.04 18.85 13.52
CA ALA A 319 -4.32 18.46 12.14
C ALA A 319 -5.46 19.29 11.56
N ASN A 320 -6.58 19.39 12.27
CA ASN A 320 -7.77 20.11 11.81
C ASN A 320 -7.49 21.62 11.65
N LYS A 321 -6.78 22.23 12.60
CA LYS A 321 -6.35 23.64 12.51
C LYS A 321 -5.43 23.88 11.31
N SER A 322 -4.47 22.99 11.08
CA SER A 322 -3.52 23.10 9.98
C SER A 322 -4.22 22.95 8.63
N PHE A 323 -5.13 21.99 8.50
CA PHE A 323 -5.92 21.79 7.29
C PHE A 323 -6.85 22.98 7.01
N MET A 324 -7.60 23.44 8.03
CA MET A 324 -8.52 24.57 7.88
C MET A 324 -7.80 25.84 7.43
N LYS A 325 -6.58 26.08 7.93
CA LYS A 325 -5.77 27.23 7.52
C LYS A 325 -5.41 27.20 6.03
N GLU A 326 -5.17 26.02 5.45
CA GLU A 326 -4.78 25.85 4.05
C GLU A 326 -5.98 25.78 3.10
N HIS A 327 -7.09 25.18 3.55
CA HIS A 327 -8.21 24.82 2.68
C HIS A 327 -9.54 25.53 2.98
N GLY A 328 -9.64 26.28 4.08
CA GLY A 328 -10.81 27.09 4.41
C GLY A 328 -12.03 26.33 4.95
N PHE A 329 -11.90 25.02 5.23
CA PHE A 329 -12.96 24.24 5.88
C PHE A 329 -12.37 23.21 6.86
N LEU A 330 -13.18 22.78 7.84
CA LEU A 330 -12.78 21.74 8.79
C LEU A 330 -13.00 20.34 8.20
N PRO A 331 -12.07 19.40 8.40
CA PRO A 331 -12.30 18.02 8.03
C PRO A 331 -13.38 17.43 8.95
N HIS A 332 -14.39 16.79 8.36
CA HIS A 332 -15.50 16.20 9.12
C HIS A 332 -15.96 14.88 8.48
N PRO A 333 -16.19 13.81 9.26
CA PRO A 333 -16.66 12.52 8.75
C PRO A 333 -17.88 12.60 7.84
N ASP A 334 -18.90 13.40 8.21
CA ASP A 334 -20.12 13.59 7.41
C ASP A 334 -19.88 14.21 6.03
N LEU A 335 -18.74 14.90 5.85
CA LEU A 335 -18.36 15.48 4.57
C LEU A 335 -17.54 14.51 3.71
N PHE A 336 -17.06 13.41 4.27
CA PHE A 336 -16.01 12.58 3.69
C PHE A 336 -16.50 11.23 3.17
N TYR A 337 -17.42 10.60 3.89
CA TYR A 337 -17.81 9.22 3.64
C TYR A 337 -19.20 9.14 3.01
N ILE A 338 -19.30 8.49 1.86
CA ILE A 338 -20.57 8.16 1.21
C ILE A 338 -20.92 6.73 1.62
N GLU A 339 -22.10 6.58 2.24
CA GLU A 339 -22.72 5.29 2.61
C GLU A 339 -21.76 4.34 3.35
N PRO A 340 -21.25 4.70 4.55
CA PRO A 340 -20.46 3.76 5.35
C PRO A 340 -21.32 2.58 5.82
N PHE A 341 -20.81 1.37 5.71
CA PHE A 341 -21.52 0.14 6.09
C PHE A 341 -20.64 -0.80 6.91
N LYS A 342 -21.26 -1.64 7.74
CA LYS A 342 -20.59 -2.68 8.54
C LYS A 342 -20.70 -4.01 7.81
N SER A 343 -19.57 -4.68 7.57
CA SER A 343 -19.54 -6.03 6.98
C SER A 343 -20.04 -7.08 7.96
N GLU A 344 -20.31 -8.28 7.44
CA GLU A 344 -20.62 -9.47 8.25
C GLU A 344 -19.52 -9.82 9.27
N SER A 345 -18.26 -9.49 8.96
CA SER A 345 -17.12 -9.65 9.89
C SER A 345 -17.03 -8.55 10.95
N GLY A 346 -17.98 -7.63 10.99
CA GLY A 346 -18.05 -6.51 11.93
C GLY A 346 -17.13 -5.34 11.60
N ARG A 347 -16.44 -5.36 10.46
CA ARG A 347 -15.54 -4.27 10.03
C ARG A 347 -16.32 -3.21 9.26
N TYR A 348 -15.96 -1.95 9.44
CA TYR A 348 -16.57 -0.86 8.68
C TYR A 348 -15.85 -0.62 7.36
N TYR A 349 -16.64 -0.40 6.33
CA TYR A 349 -16.22 -0.04 4.99
C TYR A 349 -16.95 1.22 4.56
N VAL A 350 -16.38 1.93 3.59
CA VAL A 350 -16.98 3.12 2.99
C VAL A 350 -17.20 2.82 1.53
N GLN A 351 -18.41 3.09 1.05
CA GLN A 351 -18.79 2.83 -0.34
C GLN A 351 -18.03 3.75 -1.31
N ALA A 352 -17.98 5.04 -1.00
CA ALA A 352 -17.19 6.00 -1.75
C ALA A 352 -16.71 7.17 -0.89
N TYR A 353 -15.70 7.87 -1.37
CA TYR A 353 -15.18 9.07 -0.74
C TYR A 353 -15.59 10.31 -1.53
N SER A 354 -15.95 11.39 -0.82
CA SER A 354 -16.26 12.68 -1.44
C SER A 354 -15.01 13.37 -1.99
N GLU A 355 -15.19 14.42 -2.80
CA GLU A 355 -14.10 15.30 -3.23
C GLU A 355 -13.35 15.92 -2.03
N ARG A 356 -14.08 16.35 -1.00
CA ARG A 356 -13.50 16.91 0.23
C ARG A 356 -12.58 15.92 0.93
N PHE A 357 -12.93 14.62 0.93
CA PHE A 357 -12.05 13.59 1.45
C PHE A 357 -10.75 13.51 0.64
N TRP A 358 -10.82 13.52 -0.69
CA TRP A 358 -9.61 13.40 -1.52
C TRP A 358 -8.68 14.59 -1.36
N ILE A 359 -9.22 15.81 -1.23
CA ILE A 359 -8.42 17.01 -0.87
C ILE A 359 -7.68 16.78 0.45
N TRP A 360 -8.39 16.29 1.48
CA TRP A 360 -7.81 16.01 2.79
C TRP A 360 -6.78 14.88 2.77
N ALA A 361 -7.03 13.81 2.01
CA ALA A 361 -6.11 12.68 1.87
C ALA A 361 -4.81 13.10 1.15
N GLN A 362 -4.91 13.89 0.08
CA GLN A 362 -3.74 14.48 -0.61
C GLN A 362 -2.94 15.41 0.31
N TRP A 363 -3.64 16.24 1.10
CA TRP A 363 -2.98 17.11 2.07
C TRP A 363 -2.20 16.32 3.13
N LYS A 364 -2.78 15.25 3.69
CA LYS A 364 -2.09 14.35 4.62
C LYS A 364 -0.85 13.72 3.97
N ASN A 365 -0.95 13.24 2.73
CA ASN A 365 0.19 12.70 2.01
C ASN A 365 1.33 13.71 1.87
N ARG A 366 1.02 14.94 1.44
CA ARG A 366 2.02 16.03 1.38
C ARG A 366 2.65 16.31 2.74
N TRP A 367 1.85 16.29 3.82
CA TRP A 367 2.34 16.48 5.17
C TRP A 367 3.31 15.38 5.63
N LEU A 368 2.96 14.10 5.44
CA LEU A 368 3.82 12.98 5.80
C LEU A 368 5.13 13.01 5.02
N MET A 369 5.08 13.33 3.72
CA MET A 369 6.28 13.49 2.90
C MET A 369 7.13 14.70 3.32
N LYS A 370 6.52 15.79 3.77
CA LYS A 370 7.25 16.94 4.34
C LYS A 370 8.00 16.55 5.62
N LEU A 371 7.38 15.78 6.50
CA LEU A 371 8.03 15.27 7.72
C LEU A 371 9.16 14.29 7.39
N ALA A 372 8.92 13.35 6.47
CA ALA A 372 9.96 12.44 5.99
C ALA A 372 11.20 13.19 5.50
N ARG A 373 11.02 14.17 4.61
CA ARG A 373 12.11 15.02 4.11
C ARG A 373 12.83 15.76 5.23
N ARG A 374 12.08 16.28 6.20
CA ARG A 374 12.66 16.95 7.37
C ARG A 374 13.58 16.02 8.16
N TRP A 375 13.14 14.80 8.45
CA TRP A 375 13.93 13.81 9.18
C TRP A 375 15.15 13.35 8.39
N MET A 376 14.98 13.09 7.09
CA MET A 376 16.09 12.74 6.19
C MET A 376 17.16 13.84 6.16
N ASN A 377 16.75 15.11 6.04
CA ASN A 377 17.67 16.23 6.03
C ASN A 377 18.38 16.39 7.39
N GLY A 378 17.65 16.31 8.50
CA GLY A 378 18.23 16.40 9.84
C GLY A 378 19.25 15.29 10.11
N ALA A 379 18.99 14.06 9.65
CA ALA A 379 19.94 12.97 9.72
C ALA A 379 21.15 13.17 8.80
N ARG A 380 20.97 13.73 7.58
CA ARG A 380 22.07 14.05 6.66
C ARG A 380 22.96 15.21 7.13
N GLU A 381 22.45 16.11 7.96
CA GLU A 381 23.31 17.09 8.66
C GLU A 381 24.32 16.41 9.59
N VAL A 382 23.98 15.26 10.17
CA VAL A 382 24.84 14.47 11.06
C VAL A 382 25.73 13.50 10.28
N ASN A 383 25.15 12.79 9.31
CA ASN A 383 25.84 11.85 8.43
C ASN A 383 25.47 12.15 6.96
N PRO A 384 26.25 12.96 6.24
CA PRO A 384 25.92 13.39 4.88
C PRO A 384 25.79 12.26 3.85
N LYS A 385 26.35 11.07 4.14
CA LYS A 385 26.33 9.91 3.25
C LYS A 385 25.18 8.95 3.54
N ILE A 386 24.43 9.16 4.62
CA ILE A 386 23.37 8.23 5.05
C ILE A 386 22.26 8.14 3.99
N GLN A 387 21.94 6.91 3.63
CA GLN A 387 20.90 6.62 2.65
C GLN A 387 19.55 6.37 3.32
N PHE A 388 18.47 6.59 2.57
CA PHE A 388 17.12 6.35 3.07
C PHE A 388 16.33 5.39 2.19
N ALA A 389 15.66 4.46 2.85
CA ALA A 389 14.67 3.59 2.25
C ALA A 389 13.30 3.81 2.92
N ILE A 390 12.21 3.61 2.18
CA ILE A 390 10.84 3.64 2.72
C ILE A 390 10.11 2.34 2.38
N ASN A 391 9.49 1.72 3.39
CA ASN A 391 8.56 0.62 3.12
C ASN A 391 7.26 1.16 2.52
N LEU A 392 6.85 0.57 1.40
CA LEU A 392 5.63 0.93 0.68
C LEU A 392 4.73 -0.29 0.51
N TYR A 393 3.44 -0.12 0.79
CA TYR A 393 2.43 -1.13 0.48
C TYR A 393 2.27 -1.28 -1.04
N MET A 394 2.06 -2.49 -1.54
CA MET A 394 1.89 -2.74 -2.98
C MET A 394 0.78 -1.87 -3.61
N ASP A 395 -0.27 -1.54 -2.86
CA ASP A 395 -1.35 -0.69 -3.34
C ASP A 395 -0.92 0.76 -3.58
N THR A 396 0.16 1.25 -2.95
CA THR A 396 0.71 2.57 -3.26
C THR A 396 1.29 2.68 -4.68
N VAL A 397 1.54 1.53 -5.31
CA VAL A 397 2.02 1.39 -6.70
C VAL A 397 0.89 0.96 -7.62
N LEU A 398 0.11 -0.06 -7.23
CA LEU A 398 -0.93 -0.65 -8.08
C LEU A 398 -2.19 0.21 -8.18
N ASN A 399 -2.58 0.85 -7.08
CA ASN A 399 -3.80 1.64 -6.98
C ASN A 399 -3.55 2.89 -6.12
N PRO A 400 -3.07 3.99 -6.73
CA PRO A 400 -2.73 5.22 -5.99
C PRO A 400 -3.87 5.77 -5.13
N ASN A 401 -5.15 5.55 -5.50
CA ASN A 401 -6.29 5.96 -4.68
C ASN A 401 -6.43 5.13 -3.40
N ASN A 402 -6.17 3.83 -3.46
CA ASN A 402 -6.08 2.98 -2.26
C ASN A 402 -4.85 3.35 -1.43
N GLY A 403 -3.71 3.56 -2.08
CA GLY A 403 -2.49 4.12 -1.49
C GLY A 403 -2.79 5.36 -0.64
N LEU A 404 -3.48 6.31 -1.26
CA LEU A 404 -3.79 7.60 -0.67
C LEU A 404 -4.84 7.52 0.43
N SER A 405 -5.94 6.79 0.21
CA SER A 405 -7.03 6.71 1.20
C SER A 405 -6.61 5.92 2.44
N TRP A 406 -5.95 4.77 2.28
CA TRP A 406 -5.64 3.88 3.41
C TRP A 406 -4.31 4.15 4.09
N PHE A 407 -3.36 4.74 3.36
CA PHE A 407 -2.01 4.95 3.87
C PHE A 407 -1.57 6.41 3.83
N SER A 408 -2.31 7.29 3.14
CA SER A 408 -1.84 8.65 2.82
C SER A 408 -0.46 8.62 2.15
N GLN A 409 -0.21 7.62 1.30
CA GLN A 409 1.05 7.41 0.60
C GLN A 409 0.83 7.07 -0.87
N THR A 410 1.72 7.55 -1.73
CA THR A 410 1.80 7.14 -3.14
C THR A 410 3.28 6.98 -3.51
N LEU A 411 3.59 6.05 -4.43
CA LEU A 411 4.94 5.93 -4.97
C LEU A 411 5.49 7.25 -5.55
N PRO A 412 4.75 8.01 -6.39
CA PRO A 412 5.27 9.27 -6.94
C PRO A 412 5.61 10.30 -5.85
N SER A 413 4.79 10.42 -4.80
CA SER A 413 5.10 11.33 -3.68
C SER A 413 6.36 10.93 -2.91
N ALA A 414 6.66 9.63 -2.82
CA ALA A 414 7.91 9.14 -2.23
C ALA A 414 9.10 9.44 -3.16
N ILE A 415 8.92 9.26 -4.48
CA ILE A 415 9.96 9.57 -5.48
C ILE A 415 10.37 11.03 -5.43
N GLU A 416 9.38 11.93 -5.46
CA GLU A 416 9.59 13.37 -5.31
C GLU A 416 10.25 13.72 -3.98
N ASN A 417 10.10 12.89 -2.94
CA ASN A 417 10.72 13.12 -1.64
C ASN A 417 12.23 12.84 -1.62
N GLY A 418 12.74 12.09 -2.60
CA GLY A 418 14.17 11.85 -2.79
C GLY A 418 14.75 10.74 -1.91
N PHE A 419 13.93 9.72 -1.58
CA PHE A 419 14.44 8.47 -1.02
C PHE A 419 15.45 7.82 -1.98
N ASP A 420 16.39 7.06 -1.41
CA ASP A 420 17.40 6.35 -2.19
C ASP A 420 16.89 4.98 -2.63
N TYR A 421 16.02 4.34 -1.83
CA TYR A 421 15.35 3.08 -2.15
C TYR A 421 13.84 3.09 -1.82
N TYR A 422 13.06 2.41 -2.67
CA TYR A 422 11.61 2.23 -2.51
C TYR A 422 11.34 0.75 -2.20
N ALA A 423 11.14 0.42 -0.93
CA ALA A 423 11.04 -0.95 -0.46
C ALA A 423 9.59 -1.47 -0.56
N ILE A 424 9.27 -2.08 -1.71
CA ILE A 424 7.92 -2.56 -2.01
C ILE A 424 7.64 -3.88 -1.27
N MET A 425 6.62 -3.87 -0.42
CA MET A 425 6.18 -5.04 0.35
C MET A 425 5.37 -6.01 -0.51
N ALA A 426 6.07 -6.73 -1.38
CA ALA A 426 5.54 -7.68 -2.35
C ALA A 426 5.30 -9.08 -1.74
N TYR A 427 4.37 -9.15 -0.80
CA TYR A 427 4.10 -10.39 -0.05
C TYR A 427 3.00 -11.22 -0.73
N HIS A 428 3.38 -12.03 -1.72
CA HIS A 428 2.46 -12.87 -2.50
C HIS A 428 1.51 -13.74 -1.65
N ARG A 429 1.99 -14.39 -0.58
CA ARG A 429 1.14 -15.16 0.35
C ARG A 429 0.14 -14.28 1.11
N GLN A 430 0.53 -13.05 1.44
CA GLN A 430 -0.40 -12.08 2.03
C GLN A 430 -1.46 -11.64 1.02
N ALA A 431 -1.08 -11.43 -0.24
CA ALA A 431 -2.03 -11.12 -1.30
C ALA A 431 -3.03 -12.26 -1.51
N MET A 432 -2.58 -13.52 -1.55
CA MET A 432 -3.47 -14.70 -1.64
C MET A 432 -4.55 -14.68 -0.56
N LYS A 433 -4.16 -14.46 0.70
CA LYS A 433 -5.12 -14.42 1.82
C LYS A 433 -6.01 -13.18 1.78
N GLY A 434 -5.40 -11.99 1.63
CA GLY A 434 -6.08 -10.71 1.70
C GLY A 434 -7.07 -10.48 0.56
N ARG A 435 -6.74 -10.99 -0.63
CA ARG A 435 -7.56 -10.84 -1.85
C ARG A 435 -8.34 -12.10 -2.22
N LYS A 436 -8.13 -13.22 -1.51
CA LYS A 436 -8.71 -14.55 -1.79
C LYS A 436 -8.38 -15.06 -3.20
N ILE A 437 -7.10 -14.92 -3.59
CA ILE A 437 -6.58 -15.28 -4.92
C ILE A 437 -5.63 -16.48 -4.86
N GLY A 438 -5.43 -17.14 -6.01
CA GLY A 438 -4.51 -18.27 -6.15
C GLY A 438 -3.02 -17.85 -6.20
N LEU A 439 -2.11 -18.82 -6.06
CA LEU A 439 -0.66 -18.55 -6.08
C LEU A 439 -0.19 -17.93 -7.41
N LYS A 440 -0.66 -18.45 -8.54
CA LYS A 440 -0.31 -17.95 -9.87
C LYS A 440 -0.66 -16.47 -10.02
N GLU A 441 -1.90 -16.12 -9.68
CA GLU A 441 -2.40 -14.75 -9.71
C GLU A 441 -1.64 -13.83 -8.75
N ALA A 442 -1.30 -14.32 -7.55
CA ALA A 442 -0.48 -13.56 -6.61
C ALA A 442 0.95 -13.31 -7.14
N MET A 443 1.57 -14.26 -7.83
CA MET A 443 2.87 -14.05 -8.49
C MET A 443 2.77 -13.08 -9.67
N GLU A 444 1.70 -13.15 -10.46
CA GLU A 444 1.43 -12.20 -11.54
C GLU A 444 1.28 -10.78 -10.97
N LEU A 445 0.57 -10.63 -9.84
CA LEU A 445 0.47 -9.35 -9.13
C LEU A 445 1.85 -8.82 -8.66
N MET A 446 2.74 -9.71 -8.18
CA MET A 446 4.09 -9.31 -7.80
C MET A 446 4.94 -8.91 -9.02
N THR A 447 4.68 -9.50 -10.18
CA THR A 447 5.33 -9.14 -11.44
C THR A 447 4.85 -7.76 -11.89
N GLU A 448 3.54 -7.56 -11.92
CA GLU A 448 2.91 -6.29 -12.30
C GLU A 448 3.38 -5.12 -11.41
N VAL A 449 3.39 -5.31 -10.09
CA VAL A 449 3.84 -4.26 -9.17
C VAL A 449 5.32 -3.94 -9.36
N THR A 450 6.16 -4.94 -9.71
CA THR A 450 7.58 -4.72 -9.99
C THR A 450 7.75 -3.89 -11.27
N GLY A 451 7.11 -4.30 -12.37
CA GLY A 451 7.21 -3.57 -13.64
C GLY A 451 6.70 -2.13 -13.54
N LYS A 452 5.59 -1.91 -12.82
CA LYS A 452 5.07 -0.56 -12.55
C LYS A 452 6.04 0.27 -11.71
N ALA A 453 6.58 -0.29 -10.63
CA ALA A 453 7.53 0.40 -9.77
C ALA A 453 8.82 0.77 -10.53
N VAL A 454 9.38 -0.16 -11.30
CA VAL A 454 10.57 0.08 -12.14
C VAL A 454 10.31 1.18 -13.16
N LYS A 455 9.17 1.13 -13.85
CA LYS A 455 8.78 2.15 -14.84
C LYS A 455 8.66 3.55 -14.20
N GLU A 456 8.10 3.63 -12.99
CA GLU A 456 7.86 4.91 -12.33
C GLU A 456 9.11 5.48 -11.64
N VAL A 457 9.95 4.63 -11.05
CA VAL A 457 11.21 5.02 -10.40
C VAL A 457 12.32 5.31 -11.41
N GLY A 458 12.32 4.62 -12.56
CA GLY A 458 13.31 4.79 -13.63
C GLY A 458 14.57 3.95 -13.46
N ASP A 459 15.22 3.98 -12.29
CA ASP A 459 16.37 3.11 -11.97
C ASP A 459 15.90 1.85 -11.21
N PRO A 460 15.98 0.65 -11.81
CA PRO A 460 15.60 -0.59 -11.14
C PRO A 460 16.34 -0.81 -9.82
N SER A 461 17.60 -0.38 -9.70
CA SER A 461 18.43 -0.59 -8.51
C SER A 461 17.84 0.08 -7.27
N GLN A 462 17.08 1.16 -7.45
CA GLN A 462 16.38 1.87 -6.38
C GLN A 462 15.08 1.18 -5.94
N VAL A 463 14.50 0.31 -6.78
CA VAL A 463 13.35 -0.51 -6.40
C VAL A 463 13.83 -1.68 -5.57
N MET A 464 13.44 -1.74 -4.29
CA MET A 464 13.79 -2.83 -3.39
C MET A 464 12.59 -3.75 -3.19
N MET A 465 12.58 -4.88 -3.88
CA MET A 465 11.51 -5.87 -3.76
C MET A 465 11.69 -6.69 -2.49
N LYS A 466 10.74 -6.56 -1.55
CA LYS A 466 10.74 -7.34 -0.31
C LYS A 466 10.09 -8.70 -0.52
N ILE A 467 10.91 -9.72 -0.61
CA ILE A 467 10.53 -11.11 -0.89
C ILE A 467 10.14 -11.79 0.42
N TRP A 468 8.87 -12.14 0.53
CA TRP A 468 8.36 -12.91 1.67
C TRP A 468 8.78 -14.38 1.56
N ILE A 469 9.43 -14.92 2.60
CA ILE A 469 9.96 -16.30 2.58
C ILE A 469 9.25 -17.27 3.53
N LEU A 470 8.22 -16.81 4.24
CA LEU A 470 7.45 -17.66 5.17
C LEU A 470 6.13 -18.14 4.55
N ASP A 471 5.69 -19.31 4.99
CA ASP A 471 4.34 -19.80 4.80
C ASP A 471 3.37 -19.05 5.74
N TRP A 472 2.10 -18.95 5.35
CA TRP A 472 1.05 -18.36 6.18
C TRP A 472 -0.02 -19.43 6.46
N LYS A 473 -0.14 -19.86 7.71
CA LYS A 473 -1.24 -20.74 8.15
C LYS A 473 -2.50 -19.96 8.53
N SER A 474 -3.62 -20.66 8.50
CA SER A 474 -5.01 -20.15 8.48
C SER A 474 -5.50 -19.33 9.68
N ASN A 475 -4.74 -19.17 10.77
CA ASN A 475 -5.26 -18.66 12.07
C ASN A 475 -4.58 -17.38 12.61
N GLU A 476 -4.34 -16.38 11.76
CA GLU A 476 -3.93 -15.01 12.15
C GLU A 476 -2.58 -14.86 12.88
N SER A 477 -1.88 -15.94 13.24
CA SER A 477 -0.49 -15.92 13.70
C SER A 477 0.48 -16.27 12.57
N VAL A 478 1.58 -15.53 12.44
CA VAL A 478 2.68 -15.87 11.52
C VAL A 478 3.29 -17.19 11.98
N ASP A 479 3.19 -18.20 11.12
CA ASP A 479 3.88 -19.47 11.28
C ASP A 479 5.30 -19.31 10.73
N TYR A 480 6.32 -19.74 11.47
CA TYR A 480 7.73 -19.64 11.03
C TYR A 480 8.12 -20.77 10.06
N ARG A 481 7.16 -21.53 9.53
CA ARG A 481 7.39 -22.45 8.41
C ARG A 481 7.79 -21.66 7.16
N LEU A 482 8.76 -22.17 6.41
CA LEU A 482 9.22 -21.56 5.16
C LEU A 482 8.21 -21.80 4.04
N ALA A 483 8.09 -20.82 3.13
CA ALA A 483 7.44 -21.03 1.84
C ALA A 483 8.24 -22.06 1.01
N PRO A 484 7.60 -22.82 0.10
CA PRO A 484 8.32 -23.75 -0.77
C PRO A 484 9.43 -23.04 -1.55
N LEU A 485 10.63 -23.61 -1.58
CA LEU A 485 11.78 -22.97 -2.25
C LEU A 485 11.49 -22.66 -3.73
N LYS A 486 10.90 -23.63 -4.44
CA LYS A 486 10.54 -23.51 -5.86
C LYS A 486 9.61 -22.33 -6.12
N GLU A 487 8.70 -22.04 -5.19
CA GLU A 487 7.80 -20.90 -5.29
C GLU A 487 8.54 -19.57 -5.17
N VAL A 488 9.46 -19.46 -4.20
CA VAL A 488 10.30 -18.26 -4.06
C VAL A 488 11.21 -18.09 -5.28
N GLU A 489 11.74 -19.19 -5.83
CA GLU A 489 12.55 -19.19 -7.03
C GLU A 489 11.78 -18.70 -8.28
N GLU A 490 10.57 -19.22 -8.49
CA GLU A 490 9.69 -18.80 -9.58
C GLU A 490 9.30 -17.32 -9.46
N LEU A 491 8.98 -16.88 -8.23
CA LEU A 491 8.69 -15.48 -7.93
C LEU A 491 9.88 -14.56 -8.24
N LEU A 492 11.08 -14.92 -7.76
CA LEU A 492 12.31 -14.17 -8.04
C LEU A 492 12.57 -14.08 -9.54
N THR A 493 12.40 -15.19 -10.26
CA THR A 493 12.59 -15.23 -11.71
C THR A 493 11.64 -14.27 -12.42
N LYS A 494 10.39 -14.17 -11.97
CA LYS A 494 9.41 -13.21 -12.52
C LYS A 494 9.76 -11.76 -12.19
N ILE A 495 10.14 -11.48 -10.94
CA ILE A 495 10.53 -10.14 -10.49
C ILE A 495 11.76 -9.63 -11.27
N LEU A 496 12.79 -10.46 -11.40
CA LEU A 496 14.05 -10.05 -12.04
C LEU A 496 13.93 -9.89 -13.57
N LYS A 497 12.85 -10.39 -14.19
CA LYS A 497 12.55 -10.11 -15.60
C LYS A 497 12.08 -8.68 -15.84
N GLU A 498 11.52 -8.02 -14.82
CA GLU A 498 11.04 -6.63 -14.92
C GLU A 498 12.17 -5.61 -14.72
N GLY A 499 13.33 -6.04 -14.23
CA GLY A 499 14.52 -5.21 -14.07
C GLY A 499 15.49 -5.78 -13.03
N GLU A 500 16.73 -5.28 -13.03
CA GLU A 500 17.76 -5.63 -12.04
C GLU A 500 17.48 -4.94 -10.69
N VAL A 501 16.33 -5.23 -10.10
CA VAL A 501 15.90 -4.63 -8.83
C VAL A 501 16.77 -5.06 -7.66
N SER A 502 16.83 -4.21 -6.63
CA SER A 502 17.34 -4.60 -5.32
C SER A 502 16.37 -5.62 -4.68
N LEU A 503 16.90 -6.54 -3.88
CA LEU A 503 16.13 -7.60 -3.22
C LEU A 503 16.29 -7.54 -1.71
N ALA A 504 15.22 -7.79 -0.96
CA ALA A 504 15.28 -7.99 0.48
C ALA A 504 14.49 -9.24 0.90
N PHE A 505 15.15 -10.20 1.53
CA PHE A 505 14.49 -11.42 2.02
C PHE A 505 13.93 -11.20 3.43
N VAL A 506 12.60 -11.39 3.59
CA VAL A 506 11.88 -10.92 4.78
C VAL A 506 10.88 -11.94 5.35
N PRO A 507 10.88 -12.14 6.68
CA PRO A 507 12.07 -12.03 7.53
C PRO A 507 13.10 -13.07 7.09
N TYR A 508 14.39 -12.75 7.11
CA TYR A 508 15.40 -13.78 6.85
C TYR A 508 15.44 -14.79 8.01
N LEU A 509 15.47 -16.08 7.67
CA LEU A 509 15.59 -17.18 8.59
C LEU A 509 16.77 -18.08 8.19
N PRO A 510 17.60 -18.55 9.16
CA PRO A 510 18.72 -19.47 8.93
C PRO A 510 18.42 -20.70 8.08
N GLN A 511 17.20 -21.22 8.20
CA GLN A 511 16.77 -22.47 7.57
C GLN A 511 16.46 -22.26 6.08
N PHE A 512 16.33 -21.01 5.62
CA PHE A 512 16.04 -20.71 4.22
C PHE A 512 17.31 -20.88 3.37
N PRO A 513 17.30 -21.76 2.35
CA PRO A 513 18.49 -22.14 1.61
C PRO A 513 18.86 -21.10 0.54
N LEU A 514 19.21 -19.90 0.97
CA LEU A 514 19.46 -18.74 0.10
C LEU A 514 20.57 -18.98 -0.94
N HIS A 515 21.56 -19.83 -0.64
CA HIS A 515 22.65 -20.18 -1.57
C HIS A 515 22.14 -20.76 -2.89
N LEU A 516 21.02 -21.49 -2.88
CA LEU A 516 20.44 -22.10 -4.07
C LEU A 516 19.84 -21.07 -5.02
N LEU A 517 19.59 -19.85 -4.54
CA LEU A 517 19.00 -18.77 -5.33
C LEU A 517 20.04 -17.76 -5.82
N LYS A 518 21.29 -17.85 -5.32
CA LYS A 518 22.36 -16.87 -5.54
C LYS A 518 22.62 -16.57 -7.01
N GLU A 519 22.60 -17.60 -7.86
CA GLU A 519 22.85 -17.47 -9.30
C GLU A 519 21.82 -16.55 -9.98
N LYS A 520 20.58 -16.48 -9.48
CA LYS A 520 19.51 -15.68 -10.08
C LYS A 520 19.81 -14.18 -10.08
N TRP A 521 20.51 -13.67 -9.07
CA TRP A 521 20.85 -12.25 -8.97
C TRP A 521 22.34 -11.95 -9.16
N SER A 522 23.16 -12.98 -9.39
CA SER A 522 24.59 -12.86 -9.65
C SER A 522 24.93 -12.89 -11.16
N GLY A 523 24.01 -13.34 -12.01
CA GLY A 523 24.20 -13.57 -13.46
C GLY A 523 24.23 -12.32 -14.36
N GLY A 524 24.55 -11.14 -13.82
CA GLY A 524 24.66 -9.87 -14.55
C GLY A 524 26.06 -9.27 -14.46
N ARG A 525 27.11 -10.04 -14.76
CA ARG A 525 28.46 -9.50 -15.02
C ARG A 525 28.98 -10.02 -16.34
#